data_AF-A0A7Y2KYI1-F1
#
_entry.id   AF-A0A7Y2KYI1-F1
#
_cell.length_a   1.000
_cell.length_b   1.000
_cell.length_c   1.000
_cell.angle_alpha   90.00
_cell.angle_beta   90.00
_cell.angle_gamma   90.00
#
_symmetry.space_group_name_H-M   'P 1'
#
loop_
_entity.id
_entity.type
_entity.pdbx_description
1 polymer ?
#
loop_
_entity_poly.entity_id
_entity_poly.type
_entity_poly.pdbx_seq_one_letter_code
_entity_poly.pdbx_strand_id
1 'polypeptide(L)' 'MSNNKPMPVPTEISAPFWEGLKAERLLIQQCNQCSHWVFYPRRHCPGCLA' A
#
# COMPACT_ATOMS: atom_id res chain seq x y z
N MET A 1 -8.41 -2.74 26.23
CA MET A 1 -9.55 -2.32 25.39
C MET A 1 -9.47 -3.06 24.06
N SER A 2 -10.14 -4.19 23.92
CA SER A 2 -10.26 -4.88 22.62
C SER A 2 -11.20 -4.08 21.73
N ASN A 3 -10.63 -3.31 20.81
CA ASN A 3 -11.40 -2.56 19.83
C ASN A 3 -12.02 -3.59 18.86
N ASN A 4 -13.31 -3.91 19.01
CA ASN A 4 -14.06 -4.85 18.16
C ASN A 4 -14.26 -4.38 16.71
N LYS A 5 -13.49 -3.38 16.27
CA LYS A 5 -13.53 -2.89 14.89
C LYS A 5 -12.72 -3.84 14.02
N PRO A 6 -13.23 -4.20 12.83
CA PRO A 6 -12.45 -4.98 11.89
C PRO A 6 -11.18 -4.21 11.53
N MET A 7 -10.04 -4.85 11.72
CA MET A 7 -8.76 -4.31 11.28
C MET A 7 -8.60 -4.54 9.78
N PRO A 8 -7.90 -3.64 9.07
CA PRO A 8 -7.55 -3.89 7.67
C PRO A 8 -6.72 -5.18 7.58
N VAL A 9 -7.16 -6.10 6.73
CA VAL A 9 -6.42 -7.32 6.42
C VAL A 9 -5.46 -7.03 5.26
N PRO A 10 -4.14 -7.21 5.44
CA PRO A 10 -3.19 -7.08 4.35
C PRO A 10 -3.55 -8.01 3.18
N THR A 11 -3.57 -7.43 1.98
CA THR A 11 -3.60 -8.16 0.70
C THR A 11 -2.19 -8.28 0.15
N GLU A 12 -1.96 -9.11 -0.87
CA GLU A 12 -0.65 -9.19 -1.54
C GLU A 12 -0.12 -7.81 -1.99
N ILE A 13 -1.01 -6.95 -2.49
CA ILE A 13 -0.65 -5.60 -2.97
C ILE A 13 -0.30 -4.67 -1.81
N SER A 14 -0.98 -4.81 -0.66
CA SER A 14 -0.77 -3.92 0.49
C SER A 14 0.22 -4.46 1.51
N ALA A 15 0.61 -5.72 1.44
CA ALA A 15 1.56 -6.35 2.36
C ALA A 15 2.89 -5.58 2.46
N PRO A 16 3.54 -5.13 1.36
CA PRO A 16 4.78 -4.36 1.47
C PRO A 16 4.63 -3.06 2.26
N PHE A 17 3.50 -2.37 2.10
CA PHE A 17 3.22 -1.15 2.86
C PHE A 17 3.10 -1.45 4.37
N TRP A 18 2.32 -2.47 4.74
CA TRP A 18 2.14 -2.86 6.14
C TRP A 18 3.43 -3.38 6.78
N GLU A 19 4.22 -4.19 6.08
CA GLU A 19 5.51 -4.67 6.58
C GLU A 19 6.53 -3.53 6.74
N GLY A 20 6.53 -2.57 5.82
CA GLY A 20 7.31 -1.34 5.96
C GLY A 20 6.95 -0.60 7.25
N LEU A 21 5.67 -0.34 7.48
CA LEU A 21 5.22 0.37 8.68
C LEU A 21 5.59 -0.35 9.98
N LYS A 22 5.49 -1.69 10.02
CA LYS A 22 5.96 -2.50 11.16
C LYS A 22 7.47 -2.34 11.41
N ALA A 23 8.24 -2.14 10.35
CA ALA A 23 9.69 -1.94 10.39
C ALA A 23 10.10 -0.45 10.51
N GLU A 24 9.17 0.44 10.86
CA GLU A 24 9.39 1.89 10.96
C GLU A 24 9.89 2.53 9.65
N ARG A 25 9.46 1.97 8.50
CA ARG A 25 9.81 2.45 7.16
C ARG A 25 8.56 2.75 6.35
N LEU A 26 8.49 3.92 5.74
CA LEU A 26 7.41 4.24 4.82
C LEU A 26 7.75 3.72 3.42
N LEU A 27 7.12 2.62 3.02
CA LEU A 27 7.24 2.05 1.67
C LEU A 27 6.04 2.49 0.83
N ILE A 28 6.28 3.23 -0.26
CA ILE A 28 5.24 3.72 -1.18
C ILE A 28 5.45 3.07 -2.55
N GLN A 29 4.37 2.60 -3.16
CA GLN A 29 4.40 2.01 -4.50
C GLN A 29 4.76 3.07 -5.54
N GLN A 30 5.65 2.72 -6.48
CA GLN A 30 5.93 3.53 -7.67
C GLN A 30 5.52 2.74 -8.91
N CYS A 31 4.84 3.41 -9.85
CA CYS A 31 4.46 2.79 -11.12
C CYS A 31 5.68 2.60 -12.02
N ASN A 32 5.92 1.38 -12.50
CA ASN A 32 7.04 1.07 -13.39
C ASN A 32 6.88 1.64 -14.82
N GLN A 33 5.68 2.09 -15.20
CA GLN A 33 5.44 2.65 -16.54
C GLN A 33 5.56 4.18 -16.58
N CYS A 34 4.88 4.88 -15.68
CA CYS A 34 4.86 6.36 -15.69
C CYS A 34 5.61 6.98 -14.51
N SER A 35 6.30 6.18 -13.68
CA SER A 35 7.04 6.62 -12.49
C SER A 35 6.20 7.35 -11.42
N HIS A 36 4.87 7.33 -11.53
CA HIS A 36 3.97 7.97 -10.57
C HIS A 36 4.00 7.26 -9.22
N TRP A 37 4.13 8.04 -8.15
CA TRP A 37 4.03 7.55 -6.78
C TRP A 37 2.57 7.34 -6.39
N VAL A 38 2.24 6.15 -5.86
CA VAL A 38 0.88 5.75 -5.52
C VAL A 38 0.76 5.63 -4.01
N PHE A 39 0.09 6.60 -3.38
CA PHE A 39 -0.19 6.58 -1.95
C PHE A 39 -1.54 5.94 -1.65
N TYR A 40 -1.49 5.10 -0.62
CA TYR A 40 -2.10 3.77 -0.44
C TYR A 40 -1.90 2.79 -1.62
N PRO A 41 -1.49 1.53 -1.34
CA PRO A 41 -1.24 0.54 -2.39
C PRO A 41 -2.47 0.27 -3.27
N ARG A 42 -2.28 0.28 -4.59
CA ARG A 42 -3.35 -0.01 -5.56
C ARG A 42 -2.91 -1.03 -6.60
N ARG A 43 -3.92 -1.68 -7.19
CA ARG A 43 -3.71 -2.60 -8.32
C ARG A 43 -3.32 -1.86 -9.59
N HIS A 44 -3.99 -0.74 -9.89
CA HIS A 44 -3.76 0.05 -11.09
C HIS A 44 -3.23 1.43 -10.73
N CYS A 45 -2.37 1.97 -11.58
CA CYS A 45 -1.81 3.30 -11.41
C CYS A 45 -2.86 4.38 -11.68
N PRO A 46 -3.09 5.35 -10.77
CA PRO A 46 -4.03 6.45 -11.01
C PRO A 46 -3.55 7.44 -12.08
N GLY A 47 -2.26 7.42 -12.44
CA GLY A 47 -1.69 8.34 -13.44
C GLY A 47 -1.81 7.83 -14.89
N CYS A 48 -1.61 6.53 -15.13
CA CYS A 48 -1.63 5.95 -16.49
C CYS A 48 -2.62 4.81 -16.69
N LEU A 49 -3.32 4.38 -15.64
CA LEU A 49 -4.32 3.30 -15.65
C LEU A 49 -3.80 1.91 -16.02
N ALA A 50 -2.48 1.74 -16.12
CA ALA A 50 -1.85 0.43 -16.20
C ALA A 50 -1.91 -0.34 -14.88
#